data_AF-A0A9E2Q7X9-F1
#
_entry.id   AF-A0A9E2Q7X9-F1
#
_cell.length_a   1.000
_cell.length_b   1.000
_cell.length_c   1.000
_cell.angle_alpha   90.00
_cell.angle_beta   90.00
_cell.angle_gamma   90.00
#
_symmetry.space_group_name_H-M   'P 1'
#
loop_
_entity.id
_entity.type
_entity.pdbx_description
1 polymer ?
#
loop_
_entity_poly.entity_id
_entity_poly.type
_entity_poly.pdbx_seq_one_letter_code
_entity_poly.pdbx_strand_id
1 'polypeptide(L)' 'MFYRHPDGRTTTVPNHPGRDLARPLVREILREIELTVEQFHRELEKH' A
#
# COMPACT_ATOMS: atom_id res chain seq x y z
N MET A 1 10.38 4.38 0.08
CA MET A 1 10.90 3.09 -0.44
C MET A 1 10.16 2.75 -1.71
N PHE A 2 10.82 2.12 -2.68
CA PHE A 2 10.25 1.76 -3.98
C PHE A 2 9.98 0.26 -4.02
N TYR A 3 8.77 -0.14 -4.40
CA TYR A 3 8.32 -1.52 -4.44
C TYR A 3 7.91 -1.90 -5.87
N ARG A 4 8.20 -3.14 -6.25
CA ARG A 4 7.79 -3.71 -7.53
C ARG A 4 6.62 -4.66 -7.32
N HIS A 5 5.55 -4.45 -8.05
CA HIS A 5 4.43 -5.34 -8.11
C HIS A 5 4.75 -6.54 -9.04
N PRO A 6 4.23 -7.75 -8.76
CA PRO A 6 4.51 -8.93 -9.58
C PRO A 6 4.11 -8.82 -11.06
N ASP A 7 3.14 -7.96 -11.39
CA ASP A 7 2.73 -7.68 -12.77
C ASP A 7 3.65 -6.68 -13.52
N GLY A 8 4.72 -6.22 -12.88
CA GLY A 8 5.70 -5.29 -13.46
C GLY A 8 5.47 -3.82 -13.12
N ARG A 9 4.36 -3.46 -12.47
CA ARG A 9 4.15 -2.09 -11.94
C ARG A 9 5.09 -1.80 -10.78
N THR A 10 5.16 -0.52 -10.42
CA THR A 10 5.97 -0.07 -9.29
C THR A 10 5.27 1.01 -8.51
N THR A 11 5.42 1.00 -7.19
CA THR A 11 4.79 1.96 -6.28
C THR A 11 5.78 2.44 -5.24
N THR A 12 5.66 3.70 -4.85
CA THR A 12 6.48 4.30 -3.80
C THR A 12 5.68 4.44 -2.51
N VAL A 13 6.24 3.98 -1.40
CA VAL A 13 5.67 4.20 -0.07
C VAL A 13 6.59 5.14 0.72
N PRO A 14 6.09 6.28 1.22
CA PRO A 14 6.87 7.15 2.09
C PRO A 14 7.32 6.42 3.34
N ASN A 15 8.58 6.62 3.72
CA ASN A 15 9.13 6.07 4.96
C ASN A 15 9.62 7.24 5.83
N HIS A 16 8.74 7.74 6.69
CA HIS A 16 9.08 8.71 7.72
C HIS A 16 8.87 8.06 9.10
N PRO A 17 9.95 7.81 9.86
CA PRO A 17 9.83 7.23 11.20
C PRO A 17 8.95 8.09 12.12
N GLY A 18 8.09 7.45 12.92
CA GLY A 18 7.28 8.13 13.94
C GLY A 18 6.01 8.82 13.45
N ARG A 19 5.61 8.63 12.19
CA ARG A 19 4.36 9.18 11.67
C ARG A 19 3.60 8.15 10.84
N ASP A 20 2.30 8.08 11.08
CA ASP A 20 1.39 7.22 10.33
C ASP A 20 1.16 7.74 8.91
N LEU A 21 0.92 6.81 7.98
CA LEU A 21 0.43 7.16 6.65
C LEU A 21 -1.00 7.66 6.77
N ALA A 22 -1.27 8.84 6.20
CA ALA A 22 -2.61 9.40 6.18
C ALA A 22 -3.55 8.48 5.37
N ARG A 23 -4.80 8.34 5.84
CA ARG A 23 -5.83 7.51 5.17
C ARG A 23 -6.00 7.79 3.67
N PRO A 24 -5.97 9.06 3.19
CA PRO A 24 -6.06 9.34 1.76
C PRO A 24 -4.89 8.72 0.96
N LEU A 25 -3.67 8.85 1.49
CA LEU A 25 -2.47 8.33 0.84
C LEU A 25 -2.48 6.80 0.77
N VAL A 26 -2.91 6.12 1.83
CA VAL A 26 -3.07 4.65 1.81
C VAL A 26 -4.05 4.25 0.71
N ARG A 27 -5.18 4.95 0.58
CA ARG A 27 -6.17 4.66 -0.48
C ARG A 27 -5.64 4.91 -1.88
N GLU A 28 -4.82 5.93 -2.08
CA GLU A 28 -4.15 6.19 -3.37
C GLU A 28 -3.19 5.07 -3.74
N ILE A 29 -2.33 4.66 -2.79
CA ILE A 29 -1.40 3.53 -2.96
C ILE A 29 -2.17 2.25 -3.33
N LEU A 30 -3.24 1.93 -2.59
CA LEU A 30 -4.06 0.75 -2.87
C LEU A 30 -4.68 0.77 -4.27
N ARG A 31 -5.15 1.95 -4.74
CA ARG A 31 -5.67 2.11 -6.10
C ARG A 31 -4.59 1.92 -7.16
N GLU A 32 -3.38 2.45 -6.93
CA GLU A 32 -2.26 2.35 -7.86
C GLU A 32 -1.83 0.89 -8.10
N ILE A 33 -1.89 0.05 -7.07
CA ILE A 33 -1.58 -1.38 -7.14
C ILE A 33 -2.81 -2.28 -7.39
N GLU A 34 -3.97 -1.69 -7.70
CA GLU A 34 -5.24 -2.42 -7.93
C GLU A 34 -5.67 -3.36 -6.79
N LEU A 35 -5.37 -2.98 -5.54
CA LEU A 35 -5.79 -3.72 -4.35
C LEU A 35 -7.01 -3.06 -3.71
N THR A 36 -8.06 -3.82 -3.44
CA THR A 36 -9.22 -3.29 -2.70
C THR A 36 -8.91 -3.17 -1.21
N VAL A 37 -9.69 -2.35 -0.50
CA VAL A 37 -9.55 -2.18 0.96
C VAL A 37 -9.82 -3.50 1.69
N GLU A 38 -10.77 -4.31 1.22
CA GLU A 38 -11.08 -5.62 1.78
C GLU A 38 -9.94 -6.62 1.55
N GLN A 39 -9.31 -6.61 0.38
CA GLN A 39 -8.11 -7.40 0.13
C GLN A 39 -6.98 -6.99 1.07
N PHE A 40 -6.75 -5.68 1.23
CA PHE A 40 -5.76 -5.17 2.17
C PHE A 40 -6.01 -5.65 3.61
N HIS A 41 -7.25 -5.57 4.10
CA HIS A 41 -7.59 -6.08 5.43
C HIS A 41 -7.36 -7.59 5.56
N ARG A 42 -7.74 -8.38 4.54
CA ARG A 42 -7.46 -9.81 4.53
C ARG A 42 -5.97 -10.12 4.56
N GLU A 43 -5.13 -9.34 3.89
CA GLU A 43 -3.68 -9.51 3.98
C GLU A 43 -3.12 -9.16 5.36
N LEU A 44 -3.70 -8.16 6.05
CA LEU A 44 -3.30 -7.83 7.42
C LEU A 44 -3.68 -8.92 8.44
N GLU A 45 -4.79 -9.61 8.25
CA GLU A 45 -5.24 -10.69 9.14
C GLU A 45 -4.42 -11.99 9.01
N LYS A 46 -3.66 -12.14 7.92
CA LYS A 46 -2.80 -13.32 7.70
C LYS A 46 -1.50 -13.29 8.51
N HIS A 47 -1.20 -12.18 9.19
CA HIS A 47 0.06 -11.93 9.90
C HIS A 47 -0.22 -11.40 11.30
#